data_AF-X0CNY4-F1
#
_entry.id   AF-X0CNY4-F1
#
_cell.length_a   1.000
_cell.length_b   1.000
_cell.length_c   1.000
_cell.angle_alpha   90.00
_cell.angle_beta   90.00
_cell.angle_gamma   90.00
#
_symmetry.space_group_name_H-M   'P 1'
#
loop_
_entity.id
_entity.type
_entity.pdbx_description
1 polymer ?
#
loop_
_entity_poly.entity_id
_entity_poly.type
_entity_poly.pdbx_seq_one_letter_code
_entity_poly.pdbx_strand_id
1 'polypeptide(L)'
;MNIYFARIHQVTPLLHRQRFMASLFLPDHMKPPMCLQYIVMASAAETSDAYRHLGMIFYKRAIKYLQSDDVGDLSESSISLGHVQARALISCFEAEHSMFSKASITLCSAIRAAQMLNLHQVDITRPDRGQHVDWIEVEERRRTWWTIFCYDRFTCATTGWPALIHDQNIRTRLPASEEAYTNGQEEHTRFLGDQLLESEPHSTFAGAVLAAHIFHRTIEHTGTNNSQDQESQDFKGDLYWQRHKSIDNDLKFMLLMLPKNLCLPANYRVHNAIFVNVMLQTATICLHRAALWRMKSNLQGLPSYLIRLSQDRLLPAAEEILTIFRMIPDLGATFTNPLICFAAYMDALVFMASTSPTDPDGEHGQNLDFILKILVAFGNTNLVANALANEIVKEMKQCGITSRSMNKVNLQETPLDIPLLATQRLYSCQQSSCSRGCW
;
A
#
# COMPACT_ATOMS: atom_id res chain seq x y z
N MET A 1 -21.79 -5.35 11.81
CA MET A 1 -20.98 -4.49 12.70
C MET A 1 -19.85 -5.23 13.39
N ASN A 2 -20.09 -6.23 14.28
CA ASN A 2 -18.98 -6.90 15.00
C ASN A 2 -17.91 -7.54 14.08
N ILE A 3 -18.33 -8.11 12.94
CA ILE A 3 -17.43 -8.69 11.94
C ILE A 3 -16.44 -7.64 11.40
N TYR A 4 -16.88 -6.41 11.16
CA TYR A 4 -16.02 -5.31 10.69
C TYR A 4 -14.85 -5.08 11.66
N PHE A 5 -15.16 -4.91 12.95
CA PHE A 5 -14.14 -4.63 13.97
C PHE A 5 -13.23 -5.82 14.24
N ALA A 6 -13.67 -7.04 13.96
CA ALA A 6 -12.86 -8.23 14.11
C ALA A 6 -11.88 -8.46 12.95
N ARG A 7 -12.26 -8.11 11.71
CA ARG A 7 -11.51 -8.52 10.49
C ARG A 7 -10.90 -7.37 9.70
N ILE A 8 -11.54 -6.20 9.66
CA ILE A 8 -11.21 -5.12 8.72
C ILE A 8 -10.56 -3.95 9.45
N HIS A 9 -11.07 -3.63 10.63
CA HIS A 9 -10.60 -2.51 11.44
C HIS A 9 -9.09 -2.59 11.75
N GLN A 10 -8.48 -3.77 11.76
CA GLN A 10 -7.03 -3.91 11.97
C GLN A 10 -6.19 -3.26 10.86
N VAL A 11 -6.70 -3.26 9.62
CA VAL A 11 -6.03 -2.67 8.44
C VAL A 11 -6.44 -1.21 8.27
N THR A 12 -7.69 -0.87 8.62
CA THR A 12 -8.26 0.47 8.45
C THR A 12 -8.80 1.01 9.79
N PRO A 13 -7.93 1.33 10.76
CA PRO A 13 -8.36 1.59 12.13
C PRO A 13 -8.85 3.02 12.32
N LEU A 14 -9.81 3.45 11.50
CA LEU A 14 -10.34 4.83 11.47
C LEU A 14 -11.56 5.07 12.36
N LEU A 15 -12.18 4.03 12.92
CA LEU A 15 -13.38 4.12 13.76
C LEU A 15 -13.10 3.66 15.20
N HIS A 16 -13.49 4.45 16.20
CA HIS A 16 -13.34 3.97 17.58
C HIS A 16 -14.45 2.97 17.92
N ARG A 17 -14.10 1.68 18.12
CA ARG A 17 -15.08 0.58 18.25
C ARG A 17 -16.18 0.85 19.27
N GLN A 18 -15.82 1.21 20.50
CA GLN A 18 -16.80 1.37 21.57
C GLN A 18 -17.74 2.55 21.30
N ARG A 19 -17.20 3.66 20.77
CA ARG A 19 -17.98 4.86 20.45
C ARG A 19 -18.91 4.63 19.28
N PHE A 20 -18.40 4.03 18.21
CA PHE A 20 -19.20 3.70 17.04
C PHE A 20 -20.33 2.74 17.39
N MET A 21 -20.07 1.71 18.20
CA MET A 21 -21.11 0.77 18.63
C MET A 21 -22.15 1.43 19.53
N ALA A 22 -21.72 2.27 20.48
CA ALA A 22 -22.64 2.99 21.36
C ALA A 22 -23.50 4.00 20.59
N SER A 23 -22.94 4.67 19.59
CA SER A 23 -23.65 5.70 18.84
C SER A 23 -24.77 5.17 17.96
N LEU A 24 -24.78 3.88 17.62
CA LEU A 24 -25.88 3.24 16.88
C LEU A 24 -27.20 3.21 17.68
N PHE A 25 -27.13 3.33 19.01
CA PHE A 25 -28.30 3.32 19.89
C PHE A 25 -28.80 4.72 20.27
N LEU A 26 -28.13 5.78 19.80
CA LEU A 26 -28.52 7.18 20.06
C LEU A 26 -29.68 7.61 19.14
N PRO A 27 -30.33 8.76 19.40
CA PRO A 27 -31.32 9.34 18.48
C PRO A 27 -30.75 9.60 17.07
N ASP A 28 -31.59 9.62 16.04
CA ASP A 28 -31.15 9.63 14.63
C ASP A 28 -30.17 10.76 14.26
N HIS A 29 -30.35 11.96 14.82
CA HIS A 29 -29.47 13.11 14.57
C HIS A 29 -28.08 12.98 15.21
N MET A 30 -27.88 12.04 16.13
CA MET A 30 -26.61 11.73 16.80
C MET A 30 -25.95 10.46 16.26
N LYS A 31 -26.65 9.68 15.43
CA LYS A 31 -26.10 8.46 14.85
C LYS A 31 -25.03 8.79 13.82
N PRO A 32 -24.09 7.86 13.55
CA PRO A 32 -23.21 7.99 12.40
C PRO A 32 -24.04 8.12 11.11
N PRO A 33 -23.57 8.87 10.10
CA PRO A 33 -24.27 8.99 8.82
C PRO A 33 -24.61 7.61 8.23
N MET A 34 -25.77 7.50 7.59
CA MET A 34 -26.24 6.22 7.03
C MET A 34 -25.24 5.65 6.01
N CYS A 35 -24.58 6.51 5.23
CA CYS A 35 -23.53 6.10 4.32
C CYS A 35 -22.39 5.34 5.03
N LEU A 36 -21.95 5.83 6.19
CA LEU A 36 -20.92 5.18 7.01
C LEU A 36 -21.40 3.84 7.56
N GLN A 37 -22.61 3.79 8.10
CA GLN A 37 -23.16 2.53 8.64
C GLN A 37 -23.25 1.45 7.56
N TYR A 38 -23.74 1.81 6.36
CA TYR A 38 -23.89 0.87 5.25
C TYR A 38 -22.57 0.39 4.69
N ILE A 39 -21.55 1.26 4.55
CA ILE A 39 -20.25 0.79 4.05
C ILE A 39 -19.55 -0.11 5.07
N VAL A 40 -19.65 0.17 6.36
CA VAL A 40 -19.15 -0.72 7.43
C VAL A 40 -19.83 -2.10 7.35
N MET A 41 -21.13 -2.16 7.07
CA MET A 41 -21.85 -3.41 6.85
C MET A 41 -21.44 -4.10 5.54
N ALA A 42 -21.22 -3.35 4.46
CA ALA A 42 -20.80 -3.89 3.17
C ALA A 42 -19.43 -4.56 3.26
N SER A 43 -18.43 -3.86 3.80
CA SER A 43 -17.09 -4.41 3.99
C SER A 43 -17.13 -5.65 4.89
N ALA A 44 -17.90 -5.63 6.00
CA ALA A 44 -18.05 -6.79 6.87
C ALA A 44 -18.67 -8.00 6.16
N ALA A 45 -19.68 -7.77 5.32
CA ALA A 45 -20.38 -8.82 4.59
C ALA A 45 -19.45 -9.59 3.64
N GLU A 46 -18.51 -8.90 2.96
CA GLU A 46 -17.55 -9.54 2.04
C GLU A 46 -16.64 -10.56 2.74
N THR A 47 -16.28 -10.26 4.00
CA THR A 47 -15.43 -11.15 4.80
C THR A 47 -16.15 -12.36 5.37
N SER A 48 -17.46 -12.52 5.16
CA SER A 48 -18.26 -13.61 5.73
C SER A 48 -19.07 -14.34 4.66
N ASP A 49 -18.81 -15.64 4.48
CA ASP A 49 -19.50 -16.45 3.45
C ASP A 49 -21.03 -16.40 3.60
N ALA A 50 -21.53 -16.36 4.84
CA ALA A 50 -22.97 -16.29 5.13
C ALA A 50 -23.63 -14.99 4.62
N TYR A 51 -22.88 -13.89 4.60
CA TYR A 51 -23.40 -12.55 4.30
C TYR A 51 -22.86 -11.95 3.00
N ARG A 52 -21.93 -12.61 2.30
CA ARG A 52 -21.26 -12.06 1.11
C ARG A 52 -22.22 -11.52 0.05
N HIS A 53 -23.35 -12.19 -0.17
CA HIS A 53 -24.40 -11.75 -1.10
C HIS A 53 -24.99 -10.35 -0.79
N LEU A 54 -24.83 -9.85 0.44
CA LEU A 54 -25.30 -8.52 0.88
C LEU A 54 -24.27 -7.41 0.64
N GLY A 55 -22.99 -7.73 0.43
CA GLY A 55 -21.91 -6.73 0.39
C GLY A 55 -22.16 -5.65 -0.67
N MET A 56 -22.32 -6.07 -1.93
CA MET A 56 -22.67 -5.16 -3.04
C MET A 56 -24.01 -4.41 -2.83
N ILE A 57 -24.99 -5.03 -2.16
CA ILE A 57 -26.29 -4.40 -1.86
C ILE A 57 -26.10 -3.24 -0.88
N PHE A 58 -25.36 -3.48 0.21
CA PHE A 58 -25.08 -2.45 1.20
C PHE A 58 -24.17 -1.35 0.64
N TYR A 59 -23.18 -1.69 -0.19
CA TYR A 59 -22.34 -0.72 -0.88
C TYR A 59 -23.18 0.25 -1.75
N LYS A 60 -24.11 -0.27 -2.56
CA LYS A 60 -25.00 0.56 -3.38
C LYS A 60 -25.86 1.50 -2.53
N ARG A 61 -26.32 1.04 -1.35
CA ARG A 61 -27.04 1.89 -0.40
C ARG A 61 -26.14 2.98 0.20
N ALA A 62 -24.91 2.64 0.57
CA ALA A 62 -23.94 3.61 1.11
C ALA A 62 -23.72 4.77 0.15
N ILE A 63 -23.51 4.48 -1.13
CA ILE A 63 -23.36 5.49 -2.20
C ILE A 63 -24.62 6.37 -2.29
N LYS A 64 -25.82 5.76 -2.29
CA LYS A 64 -27.08 6.51 -2.40
C LYS A 64 -27.27 7.50 -1.26
N TYR A 65 -26.97 7.09 -0.01
CA TYR A 65 -27.04 7.98 1.14
C TYR A 65 -25.97 9.08 1.08
N LEU A 66 -24.75 8.75 0.67
CA LEU A 66 -23.70 9.76 0.51
C LEU A 66 -24.09 10.83 -0.51
N GLN A 67 -24.68 10.42 -1.64
CA GLN A 67 -25.14 11.33 -2.69
C GLN A 67 -26.33 12.18 -2.25
N SER A 68 -27.27 11.63 -1.47
CA SER A 68 -28.38 12.42 -0.94
C SER A 68 -27.91 13.50 0.03
N ASP A 69 -26.92 13.18 0.85
CA ASP A 69 -26.35 14.11 1.83
C ASP A 69 -25.53 15.21 1.14
N ASP A 70 -24.91 14.93 -0.02
CA ASP A 70 -24.15 15.89 -0.82
C ASP A 70 -25.02 16.89 -1.62
N VAL A 71 -26.28 16.54 -1.92
CA VAL A 71 -27.20 17.37 -2.73
C VAL A 71 -28.08 18.31 -1.87
N GLY A 72 -28.05 18.16 -0.53
CA GLY A 72 -28.78 19.01 0.41
C GLY A 72 -28.39 20.51 0.30
N ASP A 73 -29.27 21.40 0.78
CA ASP A 73 -29.14 22.86 0.61
C ASP A 73 -27.72 23.37 0.94
N LEU A 74 -27.12 24.06 -0.04
CA LEU A 74 -25.75 24.59 -0.03
C LEU A 74 -25.42 25.50 1.17
N SER A 75 -26.42 25.96 1.92
CA SER A 75 -26.23 26.80 3.11
C SER A 75 -25.66 26.02 4.30
N GLU A 76 -25.83 24.69 4.37
CA GLU A 76 -25.30 23.84 5.45
C GLU A 76 -24.99 22.42 4.95
N SER A 77 -24.16 22.27 3.91
CA SER A 77 -23.56 20.95 3.62
C SER A 77 -22.60 20.56 4.77
N SER A 78 -23.14 19.96 5.83
CA SER A 78 -22.40 19.60 7.04
C SER A 78 -21.57 18.34 6.78
N ILE A 79 -20.54 18.46 5.94
CA ILE A 79 -19.50 17.43 5.80
C ILE A 79 -18.99 17.15 7.21
N SER A 80 -19.23 15.93 7.69
CA SER A 80 -18.81 15.50 9.03
C SER A 80 -17.67 14.49 8.93
N LEU A 81 -16.99 14.21 10.05
CA LEU A 81 -15.96 13.19 10.11
C LEU A 81 -16.49 11.84 9.59
N GLY A 82 -17.72 11.48 9.94
CA GLY A 82 -18.37 10.25 9.47
C GLY A 82 -18.53 10.17 7.95
N HIS A 83 -18.78 11.30 7.27
CA HIS A 83 -18.84 11.35 5.80
C HIS A 83 -17.46 11.14 5.16
N VAL A 84 -16.40 11.68 5.77
CA VAL A 84 -15.02 11.46 5.33
C VAL A 84 -14.61 10.00 5.50
N GLN A 85 -14.91 9.43 6.67
CA GLN A 85 -14.69 8.02 6.98
C GLN A 85 -15.45 7.09 6.00
N ALA A 86 -16.70 7.45 5.66
CA ALA A 86 -17.50 6.71 4.69
C ALA A 86 -16.85 6.71 3.30
N ARG A 87 -16.43 7.88 2.79
CA ARG A 87 -15.75 8.00 1.50
C ARG A 87 -14.46 7.18 1.44
N ALA A 88 -13.66 7.20 2.52
CA ALA A 88 -12.44 6.39 2.60
C ALA A 88 -12.75 4.88 2.50
N LEU A 89 -13.73 4.38 3.26
CA LEU A 89 -14.13 2.97 3.22
C LEU A 89 -14.78 2.58 1.87
N ILE A 90 -15.55 3.48 1.26
CA ILE A 90 -16.16 3.26 -0.06
C ILE A 90 -15.07 3.11 -1.12
N SER A 91 -14.08 4.01 -1.11
CA SER A 91 -12.94 3.94 -2.03
C SER A 91 -12.16 2.63 -1.88
N CYS A 92 -11.91 2.19 -0.65
CA CYS A 92 -11.27 0.90 -0.38
C CYS A 92 -12.10 -0.28 -0.91
N PHE A 93 -13.40 -0.32 -0.62
CA PHE A 93 -14.31 -1.34 -1.15
C PHE A 93 -14.30 -1.35 -2.69
N GLU A 94 -14.29 -0.18 -3.32
CA GLU A 94 -14.22 -0.06 -4.78
C GLU A 94 -12.92 -0.63 -5.34
N ALA A 95 -11.79 -0.35 -4.70
CA ALA A 95 -10.48 -0.88 -5.10
C ALA A 95 -10.40 -2.40 -4.94
N GLU A 96 -10.91 -2.96 -3.83
CA GLU A 96 -10.98 -4.41 -3.59
C GLU A 96 -11.81 -5.14 -4.67
N HIS A 97 -12.82 -4.46 -5.22
CA HIS A 97 -13.65 -4.97 -6.33
C HIS A 97 -13.11 -4.58 -7.71
N SER A 98 -11.86 -4.14 -7.79
CA SER A 98 -11.19 -3.75 -9.04
C SER A 98 -11.88 -2.59 -9.80
N MET A 99 -12.69 -1.78 -9.13
CA MET A 99 -13.30 -0.56 -9.68
C MET A 99 -12.37 0.65 -9.51
N PHE A 100 -11.11 0.52 -9.95
CA PHE A 100 -10.02 1.45 -9.64
C PHE A 100 -10.25 2.92 -10.01
N SER A 101 -10.79 3.21 -11.20
CA SER A 101 -11.12 4.59 -11.59
C SER A 101 -12.17 5.21 -10.64
N LYS A 102 -13.17 4.43 -10.26
CA LYS A 102 -14.21 4.86 -9.32
C LYS A 102 -13.61 5.06 -7.93
N ALA A 103 -12.84 4.09 -7.46
CA ALA A 103 -12.12 4.14 -6.18
C ALA A 103 -11.28 5.41 -6.06
N SER A 104 -10.57 5.78 -7.12
CA SER A 104 -9.75 6.99 -7.15
C SER A 104 -10.58 8.27 -7.12
N ILE A 105 -11.67 8.37 -7.88
CA ILE A 105 -12.56 9.56 -7.82
C ILE A 105 -13.15 9.70 -6.40
N THR A 106 -13.61 8.59 -5.81
CA THR A 106 -14.11 8.57 -4.43
C THR A 106 -13.02 8.98 -3.44
N LEU A 107 -11.77 8.53 -3.63
CA LEU A 107 -10.63 8.91 -2.81
C LEU A 107 -10.32 10.41 -2.92
N CYS A 108 -10.33 10.98 -4.13
CA CYS A 108 -10.16 12.42 -4.34
C CYS A 108 -11.19 13.23 -3.54
N SER A 109 -12.45 12.78 -3.55
CA SER A 109 -13.53 13.38 -2.76
C SER A 109 -13.25 13.24 -1.26
N ALA A 110 -12.78 12.07 -0.80
CA ALA A 110 -12.39 11.84 0.60
C ALA A 110 -11.26 12.79 1.05
N ILE A 111 -10.21 12.93 0.24
CA ILE A 111 -9.06 13.80 0.50
C ILE A 111 -9.52 15.25 0.63
N ARG A 112 -10.34 15.73 -0.31
CA ARG A 112 -10.82 17.11 -0.29
C ARG A 112 -11.70 17.38 0.94
N ALA A 113 -12.62 16.47 1.25
CA ALA A 113 -13.48 16.58 2.43
C ALA A 113 -12.65 16.53 3.74
N ALA A 114 -11.64 15.68 3.83
CA ALA A 114 -10.71 15.63 4.96
C ALA A 114 -9.92 16.94 5.13
N GLN A 115 -9.48 17.55 4.02
CA GLN A 115 -8.81 18.85 4.03
C GLN A 115 -9.74 19.97 4.51
N MET A 116 -11.00 19.99 4.06
CA MET A 116 -12.02 20.95 4.51
C MET A 116 -12.27 20.87 6.03
N LEU A 117 -12.14 19.68 6.62
CA LEU A 117 -12.24 19.46 8.08
C LEU A 117 -10.91 19.65 8.83
N ASN A 118 -9.87 20.14 8.15
CA ASN A 118 -8.52 20.33 8.68
C ASN A 118 -7.89 19.06 9.28
N LEU A 119 -8.26 17.86 8.77
CA LEU A 119 -7.70 16.60 9.27
C LEU A 119 -6.20 16.44 8.98
N HIS A 120 -5.65 17.25 8.08
CA HIS A 120 -4.21 17.32 7.81
C HIS A 120 -3.45 18.15 8.85
N GLN A 121 -4.14 18.92 9.72
CA GLN A 121 -3.53 19.80 10.72
C GLN A 121 -4.18 19.65 12.11
N VAL A 122 -4.57 18.42 12.48
CA VAL A 122 -5.32 18.11 13.72
C VAL A 122 -4.59 18.65 14.96
N ASP A 123 -3.27 18.60 14.97
CA ASP A 123 -2.47 18.95 16.15
C ASP A 123 -2.13 20.44 16.28
N ILE A 124 -2.43 21.26 15.26
CA ILE A 124 -2.19 22.71 15.29
C ILE A 124 -3.51 23.50 15.43
N THR A 125 -4.61 22.97 14.89
CA THR A 125 -5.92 23.65 14.87
C THR A 125 -6.73 23.50 16.16
N ARG A 126 -6.08 23.18 17.30
CA ARG A 126 -6.78 22.93 18.57
C ARG A 126 -7.47 24.21 19.07
N PRO A 127 -8.75 24.15 19.50
CA PRO A 127 -9.40 25.26 20.20
C PRO A 127 -8.63 25.66 21.47
N ASP A 128 -8.82 26.90 21.89
CA ASP A 128 -8.11 27.55 22.99
C ASP A 128 -8.06 26.71 24.28
N ARG A 129 -6.96 26.84 25.04
CA ARG A 129 -6.48 25.94 26.13
C ARG A 129 -7.35 25.88 27.40
N GLY A 130 -8.67 25.73 27.27
CA GLY A 130 -9.62 25.70 28.40
C GLY A 130 -10.74 24.66 28.30
N GLN A 131 -10.92 23.97 27.17
CA GLN A 131 -11.88 22.86 27.04
C GLN A 131 -11.18 21.51 27.24
N HIS A 132 -11.83 20.59 27.96
CA HIS A 132 -11.43 19.18 27.98
C HIS A 132 -11.44 18.65 26.55
N VAL A 133 -10.25 18.47 25.97
CA VAL A 133 -10.10 17.92 24.63
C VAL A 133 -10.41 16.42 24.70
N ASP A 134 -11.43 16.00 23.96
CA ASP A 134 -11.73 14.58 23.82
C ASP A 134 -10.64 13.91 22.97
N TRP A 135 -9.69 13.28 23.66
CA TRP A 135 -8.52 12.68 23.01
C TRP A 135 -8.91 11.59 22.00
N ILE A 136 -9.94 10.80 22.26
CA ILE A 136 -10.37 9.74 21.33
C ILE A 136 -10.88 10.36 20.02
N GLU A 137 -11.61 11.48 20.09
CA GLU A 137 -12.07 12.20 18.89
C GLU A 137 -10.88 12.75 18.09
N VAL A 138 -9.90 13.34 18.78
CA VAL A 138 -8.65 13.81 18.16
C VAL A 138 -7.93 12.67 17.46
N GLU A 139 -7.76 11.54 18.14
CA GLU A 139 -7.07 10.38 17.58
C GLU A 139 -7.86 9.72 16.42
N GLU A 140 -9.19 9.70 16.49
CA GLU A 140 -10.05 9.24 15.39
C GLU A 140 -9.91 10.12 14.13
N ARG A 141 -9.77 11.45 14.31
CA ARG A 141 -9.41 12.38 13.23
C ARG A 141 -8.03 12.10 12.65
N ARG A 142 -7.01 11.87 13.50
CA ARG A 142 -5.65 11.51 13.04
C ARG A 142 -5.66 10.24 12.22
N ARG A 143 -6.31 9.19 12.74
CA ARG A 143 -6.40 7.88 12.07
C ARG A 143 -7.13 7.97 10.75
N THR A 144 -8.22 8.73 10.68
CA THR A 144 -8.94 9.00 9.41
C THR A 144 -8.03 9.67 8.38
N TRP A 145 -7.26 10.69 8.78
CA TRP A 145 -6.29 11.34 7.89
C TRP A 145 -5.24 10.35 7.37
N TRP A 146 -4.63 9.58 8.28
CA TRP A 146 -3.58 8.64 7.92
C TRP A 146 -4.06 7.46 7.08
N THR A 147 -5.30 7.01 7.25
CA THR A 147 -5.89 6.00 6.35
C THR A 147 -6.02 6.57 4.94
N ILE A 148 -6.53 7.79 4.79
CA ILE A 148 -6.65 8.45 3.49
C ILE A 148 -5.27 8.69 2.85
N PHE A 149 -4.29 9.08 3.66
CA PHE A 149 -2.90 9.21 3.23
C PHE A 149 -2.35 7.90 2.66
N CYS A 150 -2.50 6.79 3.37
CA CYS A 150 -2.07 5.49 2.88
C CYS A 150 -2.74 5.13 1.54
N TYR A 151 -4.05 5.35 1.42
CA TYR A 151 -4.77 5.07 0.17
C TYR A 151 -4.32 5.94 -1.01
N ASP A 152 -3.98 7.21 -0.78
CA ASP A 152 -3.41 8.09 -1.81
C ASP A 152 -2.08 7.49 -2.32
N ARG A 153 -1.17 7.16 -1.39
CA ARG A 153 0.13 6.55 -1.71
C ARG A 153 -0.01 5.22 -2.46
N PHE A 154 -0.95 4.38 -2.07
CA PHE A 154 -1.20 3.08 -2.69
C PHE A 154 -1.84 3.20 -4.08
N THR A 155 -2.78 4.13 -4.23
CA THR A 155 -3.40 4.42 -5.53
C THR A 155 -2.34 4.89 -6.51
N CYS A 156 -1.47 5.81 -6.11
CA CYS A 156 -0.37 6.28 -6.96
C CYS A 156 0.60 5.17 -7.37
N ALA A 157 0.98 4.31 -6.42
CA ALA A 157 1.92 3.25 -6.70
C ALA A 157 1.35 2.16 -7.63
N THR A 158 0.05 1.91 -7.54
CA THR A 158 -0.63 1.01 -8.46
C THR A 158 -0.88 1.72 -9.80
N THR A 159 -1.70 2.76 -9.87
CA THR A 159 -2.12 3.33 -11.16
C THR A 159 -1.05 4.15 -11.90
N GLY A 160 0.01 4.57 -11.21
CA GLY A 160 1.00 5.52 -11.72
C GLY A 160 0.50 6.97 -11.76
N TRP A 161 -0.68 7.25 -11.19
CA TRP A 161 -1.18 8.61 -11.09
C TRP A 161 -0.43 9.41 -10.00
N PRO A 162 -0.28 10.73 -10.17
CA PRO A 162 0.35 11.57 -9.16
C PRO A 162 -0.39 11.53 -7.82
N ALA A 163 0.36 11.68 -6.72
CA ALA A 163 -0.22 11.86 -5.39
C ALA A 163 -0.95 13.20 -5.27
N LEU A 164 -2.05 13.17 -4.52
CA LEU A 164 -2.88 14.35 -4.27
C LEU A 164 -2.51 15.04 -2.95
N ILE A 165 -1.93 14.30 -2.02
CA ILE A 165 -1.47 14.83 -0.73
C ILE A 165 -0.01 15.22 -0.85
N HIS A 166 0.32 16.46 -0.48
CA HIS A 166 1.70 16.91 -0.34
C HIS A 166 2.15 16.80 1.12
N ASP A 167 3.23 16.06 1.36
CA ASP A 167 3.74 15.77 2.71
C ASP A 167 4.06 17.04 3.51
N GLN A 168 4.54 18.10 2.84
CA GLN A 168 4.90 19.39 3.44
C GLN A 168 3.72 20.11 4.10
N ASN A 169 2.48 19.76 3.75
CA ASN A 169 1.26 20.36 4.30
C ASN A 169 0.75 19.62 5.53
N ILE A 170 1.36 18.48 5.88
CA ILE A 170 0.90 17.65 7.00
C ILE A 170 1.42 18.22 8.31
N ARG A 171 0.50 18.48 9.24
CA ARG A 171 0.75 18.93 10.62
C ARG A 171 -0.07 18.10 11.60
N THR A 172 -0.22 16.83 11.28
CA THR A 172 -0.90 15.82 12.10
C THR A 172 0.13 14.80 12.54
N ARG A 173 0.14 14.46 13.83
CA ARG A 173 1.06 13.47 14.38
C ARG A 173 0.69 12.08 13.92
N LEU A 174 1.65 11.17 13.90
CA LEU A 174 1.46 9.75 13.59
C LEU A 174 0.43 9.11 14.55
N PRO A 175 -0.27 8.05 14.13
CA PRO A 175 -1.27 7.39 14.97
C PRO A 175 -0.68 6.81 16.27
N ALA A 176 -1.39 6.99 17.38
CA ALA A 176 -1.08 6.38 18.68
C ALA A 176 -1.25 4.86 18.65
N SER A 177 -0.78 4.15 19.68
CA SER A 177 -0.96 2.70 19.81
C SER A 177 -2.44 2.29 19.81
N GLU A 178 -2.73 1.05 19.35
CA GLU A 178 -4.10 0.50 19.38
C GLU A 178 -4.64 0.38 20.81
N GLU A 179 -3.76 0.11 21.78
CA GLU A 179 -4.09 0.04 23.20
C GLU A 179 -4.50 1.41 23.73
N ALA A 180 -3.69 2.44 23.48
CA ALA A 180 -4.03 3.82 23.83
C ALA A 180 -5.36 4.24 23.22
N TYR A 181 -5.55 3.97 21.91
CA TYR A 181 -6.77 4.33 21.20
C TYR A 181 -8.01 3.64 21.79
N THR A 182 -7.92 2.33 22.06
CA THR A 182 -9.03 1.54 22.63
C THR A 182 -9.37 1.97 24.05
N ASN A 183 -8.37 2.32 24.85
CA ASN A 183 -8.55 2.67 26.27
C ASN A 183 -8.79 4.17 26.49
N GLY A 184 -8.72 5.00 25.44
CA GLY A 184 -8.84 6.44 25.56
C GLY A 184 -7.68 7.10 26.31
N GLN A 185 -6.49 6.50 26.29
CA GLN A 185 -5.32 7.01 27.00
C GLN A 185 -4.50 7.92 26.07
N GLU A 186 -4.24 9.15 26.52
CA GLU A 186 -3.46 10.08 25.70
C GLU A 186 -2.01 9.61 25.52
N GLU A 187 -1.66 9.35 24.25
CA GLU A 187 -0.29 9.05 23.83
C GLU A 187 0.22 10.20 22.95
N HIS A 188 1.43 10.67 23.24
CA HIS A 188 2.08 11.73 22.48
C HIS A 188 2.98 11.10 21.40
N THR A 189 2.58 11.29 20.15
CA THR A 189 3.28 10.76 18.97
C THR A 189 4.00 11.86 18.18
N ARG A 190 4.89 11.45 17.27
CA ARG A 190 5.75 12.35 16.46
C ARG A 190 5.10 12.76 15.14
N PHE A 191 5.66 13.75 14.46
CA PHE A 191 5.23 14.13 13.11
C PHE A 191 5.92 13.28 12.04
N LEU A 192 5.34 13.24 10.84
CA LEU A 192 5.98 12.64 9.68
C LEU A 192 7.24 13.46 9.32
N GLY A 193 8.39 12.80 9.20
CA GLY A 193 9.65 13.43 8.84
C GLY A 193 10.55 13.82 10.02
N ASP A 194 10.07 13.72 11.27
CA ASP A 194 10.95 13.66 12.43
C ASP A 194 11.81 12.41 12.26
N GLN A 195 13.11 12.61 11.97
CA GLN A 195 14.02 11.62 11.37
C GLN A 195 13.88 10.24 12.02
N LEU A 196 13.16 9.39 11.29
CA LEU A 196 12.98 7.94 11.38
C LEU A 196 13.53 7.30 12.67
N LEU A 197 12.59 6.85 13.51
CA LEU A 197 12.59 5.91 14.66
C LEU A 197 13.85 5.81 15.55
N GLU A 198 13.99 6.71 16.53
CA GLU A 198 14.57 6.31 17.82
C GLU A 198 13.72 5.19 18.46
N SER A 199 14.32 4.42 19.39
CA SER A 199 13.87 3.16 20.01
C SER A 199 12.52 3.16 20.76
N GLU A 200 11.62 4.09 20.48
CA GLU A 200 10.30 4.17 21.10
C GLU A 200 9.29 3.25 20.39
N PRO A 201 8.40 2.58 21.13
CA PRO A 201 7.39 1.71 20.54
C PRO A 201 6.38 2.53 19.74
N HIS A 202 6.37 2.35 18.42
CA HIS A 202 5.35 2.96 17.56
C HIS A 202 4.14 2.04 17.42
N SER A 203 2.98 2.61 17.14
CA SER A 203 1.80 1.84 16.77
C SER A 203 2.04 1.06 15.48
N THR A 204 1.38 -0.10 15.35
CA THR A 204 1.47 -0.89 14.11
C THR A 204 0.95 -0.10 12.91
N PHE A 205 -0.02 0.80 13.13
CA PHE A 205 -0.58 1.64 12.08
C PHE A 205 0.37 2.78 11.67
N ALA A 206 1.10 3.38 12.62
CA ALA A 206 2.18 4.32 12.30
C ALA A 206 3.26 3.65 11.44
N GLY A 207 3.61 2.40 11.72
CA GLY A 207 4.51 1.62 10.85
C GLY A 207 3.99 1.50 9.42
N ALA A 208 2.71 1.19 9.24
CA ALA A 208 2.09 1.11 7.92
C ALA A 208 2.11 2.45 7.18
N VAL A 209 1.90 3.57 7.88
CA VAL A 209 2.02 4.93 7.32
C VAL A 209 3.45 5.20 6.84
N LEU A 210 4.46 4.87 7.64
CA LEU A 210 5.87 5.07 7.29
C LEU A 210 6.28 4.20 6.09
N ALA A 211 5.84 2.94 6.07
CA ALA A 211 6.04 2.03 4.94
C ALA A 211 5.38 2.57 3.65
N ALA A 212 4.14 3.08 3.75
CA ALA A 212 3.45 3.70 2.62
C ALA A 212 4.22 4.94 2.09
N HIS A 213 4.72 5.78 2.99
CA HIS A 213 5.49 6.98 2.64
C HIS A 213 6.81 6.65 1.93
N ILE A 214 7.64 5.75 2.47
CA ILE A 214 8.92 5.41 1.83
C ILE A 214 8.75 4.65 0.51
N PHE A 215 7.72 3.80 0.44
CA PHE A 215 7.41 3.07 -0.79
C PHE A 215 7.00 4.04 -1.89
N HIS A 216 6.15 5.03 -1.57
CA HIS A 216 5.80 6.08 -2.52
C HIS A 216 7.02 6.89 -2.99
N ARG A 217 7.88 7.35 -2.06
CA ARG A 217 9.14 8.05 -2.41
C ARG A 217 10.02 7.20 -3.34
N THR A 218 10.06 5.89 -3.11
CA THR A 218 10.77 4.95 -3.97
C THR A 218 10.18 4.94 -5.37
N ILE A 219 8.87 4.73 -5.50
CA ILE A 219 8.19 4.68 -6.79
C ILE A 219 8.35 6.00 -7.57
N GLU A 220 8.15 7.16 -6.92
CA GLU A 220 8.38 8.46 -7.55
C GLU A 220 9.82 8.62 -8.06
N HIS A 221 10.81 8.22 -7.25
CA HIS A 221 12.22 8.25 -7.65
C HIS A 221 12.49 7.35 -8.86
N THR A 222 11.91 6.15 -8.91
CA THR A 222 12.05 5.23 -10.05
C THR A 222 11.34 5.71 -11.32
N GLY A 223 10.21 6.41 -11.19
CA GLY A 223 9.45 6.95 -12.30
C GLY A 223 9.98 8.27 -12.88
N THR A 224 10.89 8.95 -12.16
CA THR A 224 11.50 10.21 -12.60
C THR A 224 12.51 9.96 -13.72
N ASN A 225 12.02 9.83 -14.95
CA ASN A 225 12.82 9.83 -16.18
C ASN A 225 12.95 11.24 -16.80
N ASN A 226 12.74 12.29 -16.00
CA ASN A 226 12.57 13.65 -16.53
C ASN A 226 13.78 14.12 -17.36
N SER A 227 13.48 14.34 -18.64
CA SER A 227 14.22 15.13 -19.62
C SER A 227 14.56 16.56 -19.17
N GLN A 228 14.03 17.05 -18.04
CA GLN A 228 14.49 18.30 -17.41
C GLN A 228 15.89 18.20 -16.76
N ASP A 229 16.39 16.98 -16.53
CA ASP A 229 17.76 16.77 -16.10
C ASP A 229 18.79 16.85 -17.26
N GLN A 230 18.35 17.11 -18.50
CA GLN A 230 19.25 17.16 -19.67
C GLN A 230 19.84 18.55 -19.98
N GLU A 231 19.41 19.64 -19.32
CA GLU A 231 19.86 21.00 -19.69
C GLU A 231 21.04 21.59 -18.89
N SER A 232 21.84 20.80 -18.16
CA SER A 232 23.15 21.33 -17.70
C SER A 232 24.21 20.23 -17.58
N GLN A 233 25.26 20.38 -18.38
CA GLN A 233 26.23 19.33 -18.70
C GLN A 233 27.19 18.93 -17.58
N ASP A 234 27.14 19.46 -16.35
CA ASP A 234 28.25 19.24 -15.40
C ASP A 234 27.92 18.93 -13.92
N PHE A 235 26.67 18.69 -13.49
CA PHE A 235 26.41 18.44 -12.04
C PHE A 235 25.22 17.51 -11.68
N LYS A 236 24.52 16.91 -12.66
CA LYS A 236 23.18 16.30 -12.43
C LYS A 236 23.15 14.80 -12.11
N GLY A 237 24.20 14.04 -12.43
CA GLY A 237 24.30 12.63 -11.99
C GLY A 237 24.22 12.49 -10.47
N ASP A 238 24.74 13.47 -9.75
CA ASP A 238 24.79 13.48 -8.29
C ASP A 238 23.41 13.58 -7.62
N LEU A 239 22.46 14.36 -8.14
CA LEU A 239 21.17 14.56 -7.47
C LEU A 239 20.30 13.30 -7.44
N TYR A 240 20.27 12.53 -8.53
CA TYR A 240 19.59 11.23 -8.57
C TYR A 240 20.20 10.28 -7.54
N TRP A 241 21.54 10.14 -7.52
CA TRP A 241 22.22 9.22 -6.63
C TRP A 241 22.20 9.67 -5.17
N GLN A 242 22.18 10.99 -4.90
CA GLN A 242 21.93 11.55 -3.58
C GLN A 242 20.53 11.18 -3.08
N ARG A 243 19.50 11.34 -3.93
CA ARG A 243 18.13 10.93 -3.60
C ARG A 243 18.04 9.42 -3.39
N HIS A 244 18.65 8.63 -4.26
CA HIS A 244 18.73 7.18 -4.16
C HIS A 244 19.34 6.76 -2.81
N LYS A 245 20.51 7.32 -2.46
CA LYS A 245 21.21 7.05 -1.21
C LYS A 245 20.39 7.48 0.01
N SER A 246 19.69 8.62 -0.07
CA SER A 246 18.78 9.04 1.00
C SER A 246 17.65 8.04 1.22
N ILE A 247 16.98 7.59 0.16
CA ILE A 247 15.90 6.59 0.26
C ILE A 247 16.45 5.24 0.79
N ASP A 248 17.60 4.79 0.29
CA ASP A 248 18.25 3.55 0.72
C ASP A 248 18.65 3.60 2.21
N ASN A 249 19.18 4.73 2.69
CA ASN A 249 19.49 4.92 4.11
C ASN A 249 18.23 4.87 4.98
N ASP A 250 17.15 5.54 4.56
CA ASP A 250 15.88 5.56 5.26
C ASP A 250 15.25 4.14 5.33
N LEU A 251 15.32 3.38 4.23
CA LEU A 251 14.87 1.98 4.17
C LEU A 251 15.67 1.08 5.11
N LYS A 252 17.00 1.14 5.06
CA LYS A 252 17.88 0.38 5.96
C LYS A 252 17.60 0.70 7.41
N PHE A 253 17.44 1.98 7.71
CA PHE A 253 17.13 2.43 9.06
C PHE A 253 15.81 1.81 9.55
N MET A 254 14.75 1.89 8.75
CA MET A 254 13.46 1.30 9.14
C MET A 254 13.50 -0.21 9.30
N LEU A 255 14.21 -0.93 8.43
CA LEU A 255 14.39 -2.37 8.55
C LEU A 255 15.14 -2.77 9.84
N LEU A 256 16.13 -1.96 10.25
CA LEU A 256 16.93 -2.20 11.46
C LEU A 256 16.21 -1.81 12.75
N MET A 257 15.38 -0.76 12.69
CA MET A 257 14.73 -0.15 13.86
C MET A 257 13.23 -0.45 13.93
N LEU A 258 12.79 -1.58 13.37
CA LEU A 258 11.40 -1.99 13.47
C LEU A 258 10.98 -2.16 14.95
N PRO A 259 9.87 -1.52 15.37
CA PRO A 259 9.26 -1.76 16.66
C PRO A 259 8.92 -3.24 16.89
N LYS A 260 9.00 -3.72 18.14
CA LYS A 260 8.80 -5.13 18.51
C LYS A 260 7.46 -5.73 18.03
N ASN A 261 6.41 -4.92 17.92
CA ASN A 261 5.08 -5.29 17.44
C ASN A 261 4.97 -5.39 15.90
N LEU A 262 5.99 -4.96 15.17
CA LEU A 262 6.11 -5.06 13.72
C LEU A 262 7.18 -6.09 13.29
N CYS A 263 8.00 -6.58 14.21
CA CYS A 263 9.00 -7.61 13.90
C CYS A 263 8.38 -8.98 13.60
N LEU A 264 8.88 -9.63 12.55
CA LEU A 264 8.59 -11.02 12.21
C LEU A 264 9.74 -11.93 12.71
N PRO A 265 9.49 -13.22 13.03
CA PRO A 265 8.24 -13.96 12.87
C PRO A 265 7.23 -13.75 14.01
N ALA A 266 7.58 -13.06 15.11
CA ALA A 266 6.76 -12.99 16.32
C ALA A 266 5.33 -12.46 16.07
N ASN A 267 5.15 -11.53 15.13
CA ASN A 267 3.87 -10.87 14.84
C ASN A 267 3.25 -11.28 13.50
N TYR A 268 3.48 -12.52 13.02
CA TYR A 268 2.97 -13.00 11.73
C TYR A 268 1.43 -13.03 11.57
N ARG A 269 0.67 -12.77 12.64
CA ARG A 269 -0.80 -12.66 12.61
C ARG A 269 -1.29 -11.21 12.52
N VAL A 270 -0.38 -10.24 12.63
CA VAL A 270 -0.72 -8.82 12.57
C VAL A 270 -0.58 -8.35 11.13
N HIS A 271 -1.69 -7.98 10.50
CA HIS A 271 -1.74 -7.55 9.09
C HIS A 271 -0.74 -6.43 8.78
N ASN A 272 -0.68 -5.41 9.66
CA ASN A 272 0.26 -4.30 9.48
C ASN A 272 1.72 -4.73 9.62
N ALA A 273 2.04 -5.75 10.43
CA ALA A 273 3.41 -6.28 10.53
C ALA A 273 3.83 -6.96 9.21
N ILE A 274 2.95 -7.82 8.66
CA ILE A 274 3.17 -8.42 7.34
C ILE A 274 3.34 -7.34 6.28
N PHE A 275 2.38 -6.41 6.22
CA PHE A 275 2.37 -5.34 5.23
C PHE A 275 3.65 -4.51 5.27
N VAL A 276 4.06 -4.03 6.46
CA VAL A 276 5.27 -3.21 6.61
C VAL A 276 6.51 -3.97 6.13
N ASN A 277 6.72 -5.21 6.57
CA ASN A 277 7.90 -5.98 6.17
C ASN A 277 7.92 -6.25 4.66
N VAL A 278 6.79 -6.69 4.08
CA VAL A 278 6.69 -6.94 2.64
C VAL A 278 6.92 -5.67 1.84
N MET A 279 6.34 -4.54 2.25
CA MET A 279 6.47 -3.27 1.52
C MET A 279 7.88 -2.69 1.60
N LEU A 280 8.58 -2.81 2.75
CA LEU A 280 9.96 -2.36 2.88
C LEU A 280 10.89 -3.17 1.98
N GLN A 281 10.76 -4.50 1.95
CA GLN A 281 11.55 -5.34 1.04
C GLN A 281 11.21 -5.07 -0.43
N THR A 282 9.93 -4.87 -0.74
CA THR A 282 9.49 -4.53 -2.10
C THR A 282 10.06 -3.18 -2.54
N ALA A 283 10.11 -2.18 -1.64
CA ALA A 283 10.76 -0.89 -1.90
C ALA A 283 12.26 -1.08 -2.20
N THR A 284 12.97 -1.90 -1.43
CA THR A 284 14.38 -2.25 -1.69
C THR A 284 14.56 -2.86 -3.09
N ILE A 285 13.70 -3.80 -3.48
CA ILE A 285 13.73 -4.40 -4.82
C ILE A 285 13.49 -3.34 -5.90
N CYS A 286 12.43 -2.53 -5.79
CA CYS A 286 12.13 -1.47 -6.75
C CYS A 286 13.29 -0.48 -6.90
N LEU A 287 13.83 -0.01 -5.78
CA LEU A 287 14.91 0.98 -5.73
C LEU A 287 16.17 0.47 -6.46
N HIS A 288 16.62 -0.74 -6.14
CA HIS A 288 17.85 -1.29 -6.72
C HIS A 288 17.67 -1.79 -8.15
N ARG A 289 16.50 -2.29 -8.54
CA ARG A 289 16.21 -2.62 -9.94
C ARG A 289 16.25 -1.36 -10.82
N ALA A 290 15.65 -0.26 -10.37
CA ALA A 290 15.70 1.01 -11.11
C ALA A 290 17.13 1.56 -11.21
N ALA A 291 17.93 1.44 -10.14
CA ALA A 291 19.35 1.79 -10.19
C ALA A 291 20.14 0.95 -11.21
N LEU A 292 19.93 -0.36 -11.23
CA LEU A 292 20.57 -1.26 -12.21
C LEU A 292 20.16 -0.93 -13.65
N TRP A 293 18.87 -0.66 -13.87
CA TRP A 293 18.38 -0.23 -15.18
C TRP A 293 19.07 1.06 -15.64
N ARG A 294 19.13 2.07 -14.77
CA ARG A 294 19.77 3.37 -15.06
C ARG A 294 21.29 3.26 -15.24
N MET A 295 21.95 2.37 -14.52
CA MET A 295 23.39 2.11 -14.70
C MET A 295 23.68 1.42 -16.03
N LYS A 296 22.84 0.46 -16.45
CA LYS A 296 22.97 -0.21 -17.76
C LYS A 296 22.78 0.75 -18.93
N SER A 297 21.90 1.74 -18.81
CA SER A 297 21.69 2.75 -19.85
C SER A 297 22.81 3.80 -19.93
N ASN A 298 23.55 4.03 -18.84
CA ASN A 298 24.60 5.07 -18.71
C ASN A 298 26.00 4.46 -18.49
N LEU A 299 26.39 3.50 -19.32
CA LEU A 299 27.64 2.70 -19.20
C LEU A 299 28.96 3.48 -19.18
N GLN A 300 28.99 4.78 -19.48
CA GLN A 300 30.23 5.53 -19.72
C GLN A 300 30.90 6.18 -18.49
N GLY A 301 30.46 5.95 -17.24
CA GLY A 301 31.12 6.61 -16.10
C GLY A 301 30.85 6.11 -14.68
N LEU A 302 30.12 5.01 -14.49
CA LEU A 302 29.77 4.52 -13.14
C LEU A 302 30.68 3.36 -12.70
N PRO A 303 31.24 3.40 -11.48
CA PRO A 303 32.07 2.32 -10.97
C PRO A 303 31.32 0.98 -10.87
N SER A 304 31.94 -0.11 -11.34
CA SER A 304 31.36 -1.47 -11.31
C SER A 304 30.96 -1.95 -9.91
N TYR A 305 31.55 -1.40 -8.84
CA TYR A 305 31.19 -1.73 -7.47
C TYR A 305 29.76 -1.31 -7.12
N LEU A 306 29.23 -0.21 -7.69
CA LEU A 306 27.86 0.26 -7.43
C LEU A 306 26.80 -0.68 -8.02
N ILE A 307 27.11 -1.28 -9.18
CA ILE A 307 26.29 -2.30 -9.81
C ILE A 307 26.18 -3.51 -8.88
N ARG A 308 27.34 -4.01 -8.42
CA ARG A 308 27.39 -5.15 -7.50
C ARG A 308 26.64 -4.88 -6.19
N LEU A 309 26.84 -3.70 -5.58
CA LEU A 309 26.12 -3.32 -4.35
C LEU A 309 24.60 -3.33 -4.53
N SER A 310 24.08 -2.97 -5.70
CA SER A 310 22.64 -3.02 -5.98
C SER A 310 22.16 -4.45 -6.28
N GLN A 311 22.97 -5.27 -6.95
CA GLN A 311 22.66 -6.68 -7.20
C GLN A 311 22.59 -7.48 -5.90
N ASP A 312 23.56 -7.29 -5.00
CA ASP A 312 23.68 -7.99 -3.72
C ASP A 312 22.48 -7.72 -2.77
N ARG A 313 21.61 -6.74 -3.09
CA ARG A 313 20.42 -6.39 -2.32
C ARG A 313 19.15 -7.10 -2.77
N LEU A 314 19.10 -7.58 -4.01
CA LEU A 314 17.87 -8.09 -4.61
C LEU A 314 17.46 -9.46 -4.06
N LEU A 315 18.37 -10.43 -4.11
CA LEU A 315 18.07 -11.81 -3.73
C LEU A 315 17.70 -11.95 -2.24
N PRO A 316 18.43 -11.33 -1.27
CA PRO A 316 18.02 -11.38 0.13
C PRO A 316 16.66 -10.75 0.39
N ALA A 317 16.34 -9.64 -0.28
CA ALA A 317 15.03 -8.99 -0.13
C ALA A 317 13.88 -9.89 -0.65
N ALA A 318 14.12 -10.60 -1.76
CA ALA A 318 13.19 -11.56 -2.34
C ALA A 318 12.97 -12.78 -1.41
N GLU A 319 14.06 -13.35 -0.88
CA GLU A 319 14.01 -14.46 0.07
C GLU A 319 13.25 -14.12 1.36
N GLU A 320 13.37 -12.89 1.86
CA GLU A 320 12.59 -12.39 2.99
C GLU A 320 11.09 -12.32 2.66
N ILE A 321 10.70 -11.75 1.52
CA ILE A 321 9.28 -11.71 1.08
C ILE A 321 8.71 -13.12 1.00
N LEU A 322 9.44 -14.04 0.37
CA LEU A 322 9.04 -15.43 0.22
C LEU A 322 8.89 -16.13 1.59
N THR A 323 9.81 -15.89 2.51
CA THR A 323 9.75 -16.42 3.88
C THR A 323 8.49 -15.90 4.59
N ILE A 324 8.17 -14.61 4.43
CA ILE A 324 6.94 -14.04 4.96
C ILE A 324 5.71 -14.73 4.37
N PHE A 325 5.62 -14.90 3.04
CA PHE A 325 4.48 -15.58 2.42
C PHE A 325 4.31 -17.02 2.90
N ARG A 326 5.39 -17.75 3.18
CA ARG A 326 5.34 -19.11 3.74
C ARG A 326 4.83 -19.14 5.20
N MET A 327 4.98 -18.05 5.95
CA MET A 327 4.54 -17.95 7.35
C MET A 327 3.08 -17.53 7.51
N ILE A 328 2.47 -16.91 6.50
CA ILE A 328 1.12 -16.34 6.61
C ILE A 328 0.07 -17.48 6.67
N PRO A 329 -0.81 -17.50 7.69
CA PRO A 329 -1.82 -18.54 7.84
C PRO A 329 -3.00 -18.38 6.87
N ASP A 330 -3.34 -17.14 6.51
CA ASP A 330 -4.43 -16.79 5.58
C ASP A 330 -3.88 -15.91 4.46
N LEU A 331 -3.33 -16.56 3.43
CA LEU A 331 -2.87 -15.89 2.23
C LEU A 331 -4.03 -15.22 1.48
N GLY A 332 -5.25 -15.77 1.55
CA GLY A 332 -6.41 -15.23 0.84
C GLY A 332 -6.76 -13.83 1.28
N ALA A 333 -6.87 -13.62 2.59
CA ALA A 333 -7.13 -12.29 3.15
C ALA A 333 -6.00 -11.29 2.88
N THR A 334 -4.75 -11.75 2.75
CA THR A 334 -3.60 -10.87 2.53
C THR A 334 -3.44 -10.45 1.06
N PHE A 335 -3.74 -11.36 0.13
CA PHE A 335 -3.67 -11.14 -1.32
C PHE A 335 -4.90 -10.41 -1.90
N THR A 336 -5.86 -9.99 -1.07
CA THR A 336 -6.87 -9.01 -1.50
C THR A 336 -6.25 -7.63 -1.75
N ASN A 337 -5.15 -7.30 -1.05
CA ASN A 337 -4.43 -6.05 -1.24
C ASN A 337 -3.59 -6.09 -2.54
N PRO A 338 -3.87 -5.22 -3.53
CA PRO A 338 -3.13 -5.18 -4.79
C PRO A 338 -1.61 -4.98 -4.63
N LEU A 339 -1.17 -4.31 -3.57
CA LEU A 339 0.26 -4.09 -3.31
C LEU A 339 0.99 -5.36 -2.87
N ILE A 340 0.30 -6.28 -2.20
CA ILE A 340 0.87 -7.59 -1.88
C ILE A 340 1.02 -8.43 -3.16
N CYS A 341 0.04 -8.35 -4.07
CA CYS A 341 0.15 -8.96 -5.38
C CYS A 341 1.34 -8.38 -6.17
N PHE A 342 1.53 -7.06 -6.10
CA PHE A 342 2.69 -6.40 -6.69
C PHE A 342 4.01 -6.86 -6.07
N ALA A 343 4.08 -6.98 -4.75
CA ALA A 343 5.26 -7.50 -4.06
C ALA A 343 5.62 -8.90 -4.55
N ALA A 344 4.63 -9.79 -4.68
CA ALA A 344 4.81 -11.12 -5.25
C ALA A 344 5.31 -11.07 -6.71
N TYR A 345 4.81 -10.13 -7.52
CA TYR A 345 5.34 -9.92 -8.88
C TYR A 345 6.81 -9.49 -8.85
N MET A 346 7.18 -8.49 -8.05
CA MET A 346 8.55 -8.02 -7.94
C MET A 346 9.51 -9.10 -7.43
N ASP A 347 9.04 -9.92 -6.49
CA ASP A 347 9.74 -11.09 -5.95
C ASP A 347 9.99 -12.15 -7.04
N ALA A 348 8.96 -12.47 -7.83
CA ALA A 348 9.06 -13.38 -8.98
C ALA A 348 10.09 -12.89 -10.01
N LEU A 349 10.15 -11.59 -10.30
CA LEU A 349 11.13 -11.03 -11.23
C LEU A 349 12.57 -11.15 -10.74
N VAL A 350 12.80 -11.20 -9.43
CA VAL A 350 14.14 -11.43 -8.88
C VAL A 350 14.53 -12.90 -9.05
N PHE A 351 13.67 -13.83 -8.60
CA PHE A 351 13.95 -15.26 -8.76
C PHE A 351 14.06 -15.69 -10.22
N MET A 352 13.28 -15.08 -11.12
CA MET A 352 13.39 -15.33 -12.55
C MET A 352 14.78 -14.94 -13.10
N ALA A 353 15.31 -13.79 -12.67
CA ALA A 353 16.65 -13.37 -13.07
C ALA A 353 17.76 -14.28 -12.51
N SER A 354 17.51 -14.93 -11.36
CA SER A 354 18.42 -15.89 -10.72
C SER A 354 18.23 -17.34 -11.17
N THR A 355 17.20 -17.64 -11.97
CA THR A 355 16.91 -19.01 -12.42
C THR A 355 17.66 -19.30 -13.72
N SER A 356 18.42 -20.41 -13.75
CA SER A 356 19.07 -20.86 -14.97
C SER A 356 18.06 -21.50 -15.93
N PRO A 357 18.02 -21.12 -17.22
CA PRO A 357 17.17 -21.79 -18.21
C PRO A 357 17.48 -23.28 -18.37
N THR A 358 18.71 -23.71 -18.06
CA THR A 358 19.14 -25.11 -18.16
C THR A 358 18.80 -25.93 -16.93
N ASP A 359 18.46 -25.29 -15.81
CA ASP A 359 18.06 -25.93 -14.56
C ASP A 359 16.87 -25.18 -13.94
N PRO A 360 15.68 -25.25 -14.57
CA PRO A 360 14.49 -24.56 -14.10
C PRO A 360 13.91 -25.16 -12.81
N ASP A 361 14.34 -26.37 -12.42
CA ASP A 361 13.87 -27.06 -11.21
C ASP A 361 14.79 -26.83 -10.00
N GLY A 362 15.83 -25.99 -10.14
CA GLY A 362 16.68 -25.53 -9.04
C GLY A 362 15.91 -24.71 -8.00
N GLU A 363 16.58 -24.36 -6.89
CA GLU A 363 15.96 -23.67 -5.74
C GLU A 363 15.20 -22.40 -6.13
N HIS A 364 15.84 -21.50 -6.90
CA HIS A 364 15.20 -20.26 -7.37
C HIS A 364 14.01 -20.51 -8.30
N GLY A 365 14.06 -21.56 -9.12
CA GLY A 365 12.96 -21.95 -9.99
C GLY A 365 11.76 -22.49 -9.21
N GLN A 366 12.00 -23.26 -8.13
CA GLN A 366 10.95 -23.69 -7.21
C GLN A 366 10.33 -22.53 -6.43
N ASN A 367 11.14 -21.55 -6.03
CA ASN A 367 10.67 -20.33 -5.38
C ASN A 367 9.79 -19.51 -6.33
N LEU A 368 10.20 -19.34 -7.58
CA LEU A 368 9.41 -18.71 -8.64
C LEU A 368 8.08 -19.46 -8.88
N ASP A 369 8.11 -20.78 -8.95
CA ASP A 369 6.92 -21.62 -9.12
C ASP A 369 5.94 -21.49 -7.94
N PHE A 370 6.45 -21.37 -6.71
CA PHE A 370 5.63 -21.13 -5.52
C PHE A 370 4.89 -19.79 -5.60
N ILE A 371 5.59 -18.71 -5.96
CA ILE A 371 4.98 -17.37 -6.09
C ILE A 371 3.92 -17.37 -7.20
N LEU A 372 4.24 -18.01 -8.34
CA LEU A 372 3.28 -18.14 -9.43
C LEU A 372 2.02 -18.90 -9.00
N LYS A 373 2.15 -20.01 -8.24
CA LYS A 373 1.00 -20.75 -7.71
C LYS A 373 0.10 -19.88 -6.84
N ILE A 374 0.68 -19.03 -6.00
CA ILE A 374 -0.07 -18.10 -5.15
C ILE A 374 -0.88 -17.14 -6.01
N LEU A 375 -0.25 -16.46 -6.98
CA LEU A 375 -0.93 -15.49 -7.84
C LEU A 375 -2.02 -16.14 -8.70
N VAL A 376 -1.78 -17.37 -9.18
CA VAL A 376 -2.79 -18.15 -9.93
C VAL A 376 -3.96 -18.55 -9.06
N ALA A 377 -3.73 -18.99 -7.82
CA ALA A 377 -4.79 -19.37 -6.90
C ALA A 377 -5.74 -18.20 -6.62
N PHE A 378 -5.21 -16.99 -6.45
CA PHE A 378 -5.98 -15.79 -6.16
C PHE A 378 -6.44 -15.02 -7.41
N GLY A 379 -5.92 -15.34 -8.58
CA GLY A 379 -6.30 -14.72 -9.86
C GLY A 379 -7.76 -14.95 -10.27
N ASN A 380 -8.44 -15.93 -9.67
CA ASN A 380 -9.88 -16.15 -9.91
C ASN A 380 -10.76 -15.11 -9.20
N THR A 381 -10.26 -14.52 -8.11
CA THR A 381 -11.01 -13.58 -7.26
C THR A 381 -10.44 -12.16 -7.31
N ASN A 382 -9.16 -12.01 -7.68
CA ASN A 382 -8.47 -10.72 -7.77
C ASN A 382 -7.91 -10.52 -9.19
N LEU A 383 -8.43 -9.53 -9.91
CA LEU A 383 -8.00 -9.21 -11.27
C LEU A 383 -6.52 -8.80 -11.35
N VAL A 384 -6.00 -8.15 -10.31
CA VAL A 384 -4.58 -7.75 -10.25
C VAL A 384 -3.69 -8.98 -10.16
N ALA A 385 -4.03 -9.94 -9.29
CA ALA A 385 -3.28 -11.19 -9.16
C ALA A 385 -3.28 -11.97 -10.49
N ASN A 386 -4.41 -11.99 -11.19
CA ASN A 386 -4.54 -12.62 -12.51
C ASN A 386 -3.63 -11.96 -13.55
N ALA A 387 -3.70 -10.63 -13.67
CA ALA A 387 -2.89 -9.88 -14.60
C ALA A 387 -1.39 -10.07 -14.35
N LEU A 388 -0.97 -10.11 -13.08
CA LEU A 388 0.44 -10.32 -12.73
C LEU A 388 0.90 -11.75 -12.98
N ALA A 389 0.05 -12.76 -12.74
CA ALA A 389 0.34 -14.13 -13.14
C ALA A 389 0.54 -14.24 -14.66
N ASN A 390 -0.31 -13.57 -15.46
CA ASN A 390 -0.18 -13.52 -16.92
C ASN A 390 1.15 -12.89 -17.35
N GLU A 391 1.54 -11.77 -16.75
CA GLU A 391 2.82 -11.11 -17.06
C GLU A 391 4.03 -11.96 -16.68
N ILE A 392 4.04 -12.59 -15.50
CA ILE A 392 5.12 -13.52 -15.10
C ILE A 392 5.25 -14.64 -16.12
N VAL A 393 4.15 -15.26 -16.56
CA VAL A 393 4.20 -16.34 -17.55
C VAL A 393 4.72 -15.84 -18.91
N LYS A 394 4.36 -14.62 -19.34
CA LYS A 394 4.92 -14.03 -20.56
C LYS A 394 6.43 -13.84 -20.45
N GLU A 395 6.92 -13.30 -19.34
CA GLU A 395 8.35 -13.09 -19.10
C GLU A 395 9.11 -14.42 -18.98
N MET A 396 8.58 -15.42 -18.27
CA MET A 396 9.18 -16.76 -18.18
C MET A 396 9.36 -17.40 -19.56
N LYS A 397 8.37 -17.27 -20.45
CA LYS A 397 8.47 -17.76 -21.83
C LYS A 397 9.58 -17.05 -22.62
N GLN A 398 9.76 -15.75 -22.42
CA GLN A 398 10.83 -14.98 -23.07
C GLN A 398 12.22 -15.42 -22.58
N CYS A 399 12.34 -15.76 -21.29
CA CYS A 399 13.56 -16.29 -20.68
C CYS A 399 13.84 -17.78 -21.02
N GLY A 400 12.91 -18.49 -21.67
CA GLY A 400 13.02 -19.92 -21.90
C GLY A 400 12.83 -20.79 -20.65
N ILE A 401 12.25 -20.24 -19.58
CA ILE A 401 11.99 -20.95 -18.32
C ILE A 401 10.62 -21.62 -18.42
N THR A 402 10.55 -22.89 -18.03
CA THR A 402 9.29 -23.66 -18.01
C THR A 402 8.94 -24.09 -16.59
N SER A 403 7.66 -24.01 -16.23
CA SER A 403 7.13 -24.46 -14.94
C SER A 403 5.78 -25.15 -15.14
N ARG A 404 5.48 -26.11 -14.25
CA ARG A 404 4.20 -26.84 -14.24
C ARG A 404 3.00 -25.91 -14.00
N SER A 405 3.19 -24.80 -13.30
CA SER A 405 2.12 -23.86 -12.94
C SER A 405 1.73 -22.94 -14.08
N MET A 406 2.58 -22.78 -15.09
CA MET A 406 2.29 -21.94 -16.28
C MET A 406 1.06 -22.41 -17.04
N ASN A 407 0.78 -23.73 -17.05
CA ASN A 407 -0.37 -24.30 -17.76
C ASN A 407 -1.72 -23.98 -17.10
N LYS A 408 -1.71 -23.52 -15.84
CA LYS A 408 -2.92 -23.14 -15.09
C LYS A 408 -3.31 -21.68 -15.32
N VAL A 409 -2.45 -20.91 -16.00
CA VAL A 409 -2.69 -19.51 -16.34
C VAL A 409 -3.48 -19.43 -17.64
N ASN A 410 -4.70 -18.92 -17.57
CA ASN A 410 -5.51 -18.66 -18.75
C ASN A 410 -5.05 -17.34 -19.38
N LEU A 411 -4.26 -17.40 -20.45
CA LEU A 411 -3.65 -16.24 -21.12
C LEU A 411 -4.64 -15.36 -21.91
N GLN A 412 -5.91 -15.34 -21.53
CA GLN A 412 -6.88 -14.40 -22.08
C GLN A 412 -6.49 -12.97 -21.67
N GLU A 413 -6.68 -12.01 -22.56
CA GLU A 413 -6.50 -10.59 -22.23
C GLU A 413 -7.42 -10.23 -21.07
N THR A 414 -6.85 -10.03 -19.88
CA THR A 414 -7.56 -9.44 -18.76
C THR A 414 -7.85 -7.98 -19.11
N PRO A 415 -9.12 -7.57 -19.27
CA PRO A 415 -9.46 -6.20 -19.61
C PRO A 415 -9.26 -5.31 -18.39
N LEU A 416 -8.02 -4.86 -18.19
CA LEU A 416 -7.66 -3.86 -17.19
C LEU A 416 -7.25 -2.60 -17.92
N ASP A 417 -8.20 -1.67 -18.06
CA ASP A 417 -8.04 -0.39 -18.75
C ASP A 417 -7.14 0.61 -18.01
N ILE A 418 -6.55 0.22 -16.87
CA ILE A 418 -5.66 1.06 -16.07
C ILE A 418 -4.29 0.39 -15.99
N PRO A 419 -3.19 1.13 -16.24
CA PRO A 419 -1.84 0.63 -16.01
C PRO A 419 -1.64 0.42 -14.51
N LEU A 420 -2.03 -0.75 -14.03
CA LEU A 420 -2.18 -1.04 -12.61
C LEU A 420 -0.89 -1.03 -11.80
N LEU A 421 0.28 -0.81 -12.41
CA LEU A 421 1.57 -0.78 -11.71
C LEU A 421 2.61 0.22 -12.27
N ALA A 422 2.18 1.33 -12.88
CA ALA A 422 2.98 2.50 -13.32
C ALA A 422 4.25 2.31 -14.20
N THR A 423 4.98 1.20 -14.14
CA THR A 423 6.36 1.05 -14.62
C THR A 423 6.72 -0.42 -14.88
N GLN A 424 5.77 -1.25 -15.32
CA GLN A 424 6.10 -2.59 -15.85
C GLN A 424 7.26 -2.52 -16.85
N ARG A 425 7.32 -1.48 -17.71
CA ARG A 425 8.41 -1.26 -18.67
C ARG A 425 9.79 -0.92 -18.07
N LEU A 426 9.86 -0.31 -16.88
CA LEU A 426 11.16 -0.01 -16.25
C LEU A 426 11.72 -1.22 -15.49
N TYR A 427 10.83 -2.09 -15.02
CA TYR A 427 11.22 -3.29 -14.27
C TYR A 427 11.33 -4.53 -15.14
N SER A 428 10.67 -4.60 -16.30
CA SER A 428 10.78 -5.68 -17.28
C SER A 428 11.99 -5.45 -18.22
N CYS A 429 13.22 -5.56 -17.69
CA CYS A 429 14.41 -5.42 -18.53
C CYS A 429 14.89 -6.79 -19.04
N GLN A 430 14.21 -7.30 -20.07
CA GLN A 430 14.76 -8.29 -21.01
C GLN A 430 14.48 -7.95 -22.49
N GLN A 431 14.15 -6.69 -22.82
CA GLN A 431 14.13 -6.29 -24.23
C GLN A 431 15.55 -5.96 -24.73
N SER A 432 16.08 -6.90 -25.51
CA SER A 432 17.28 -6.85 -26.38
C SER A 432 18.64 -7.23 -25.78
N SER A 433 18.74 -8.40 -25.17
CA SER A 433 19.99 -9.19 -25.25
C SER A 433 19.74 -10.68 -25.08
N CYS A 434 18.90 -11.27 -25.95
CA CYS A 434 19.03 -12.67 -26.29
C CYS A 434 20.29 -12.82 -27.20
N SER A 435 21.46 -12.52 -26.64
CA SER A 435 22.76 -12.78 -27.23
C SER A 435 23.87 -12.50 -26.21
N ARG A 436 24.26 -13.62 -25.56
CA ARG A 436 25.57 -13.89 -24.94
C ARG A 436 25.82 -13.38 -23.52
N GLY A 437 25.99 -14.37 -22.65
CA GLY A 437 26.90 -14.32 -21.51
C GLY A 437 26.18 -14.49 -20.18
N CYS A 438 26.33 -15.69 -19.60
CA CYS A 438 26.10 -15.95 -18.19
C CYS A 438 26.61 -14.80 -17.33
N TRP A 439 25.75 -14.24 -16.48
CA TRP A 439 26.12 -13.54 -15.24
C TRP A 439 24.99 -13.66 -14.24
#